data_AF-A0AAD0PNC5-F1
#
_entry.id   AF-A0AAD0PNC5-F1
#
_cell.length_a   1.000
_cell.length_b   1.000
_cell.length_c   1.000
_cell.angle_alpha   90.00
_cell.angle_beta   90.00
_cell.angle_gamma   90.00
#
_symmetry.space_group_name_H-M   'P 1'
#
loop_
_entity.id
_entity.type
_entity.pdbx_description
1 polymer ?
#
loop_
_entity_poly.entity_id
_entity_poly.type
_entity_poly.pdbx_seq_one_letter_code
_entity_poly.pdbx_strand_id
1 'polypeptide(L)'
;MKNFVQDGHTIDLTNSGSAVITSGTPVAVGDVLAIAIADIAVGEAGTGLTSGVVQLPKLATDDIAQGKTVYFKSGKVQLDATGATPAGKAWQAAAANATTVLVKLNG
;
A
#
# COMPACT_ATOMS: atom_id res chain seq x y z
N MET A 1 -17.99 14.16 -19.01
CA MET A 1 -18.70 13.04 -18.35
C MET A 1 -19.34 13.58 -17.08
N LYS A 2 -20.64 13.37 -16.83
CA LYS A 2 -21.39 14.05 -15.73
C LYS A 2 -21.07 13.51 -14.32
N ASN A 3 -20.41 12.36 -14.24
CA ASN A 3 -20.06 11.64 -13.01
C ASN A 3 -18.55 11.50 -12.80
N PHE A 4 -17.73 12.14 -13.63
CA PHE A 4 -16.28 12.16 -13.43
C PHE A 4 -15.94 13.17 -12.34
N VAL A 5 -15.16 12.75 -11.35
CA VAL A 5 -14.72 13.60 -10.24
C VAL A 5 -13.21 13.80 -10.29
N GLN A 6 -12.44 12.72 -10.36
CA GLN A 6 -10.98 12.73 -10.42
C GLN A 6 -10.42 11.42 -10.96
N ASP A 7 -9.14 11.43 -11.35
CA ASP A 7 -8.42 10.25 -11.88
C ASP A 7 -8.15 9.16 -10.83
N GLY A 8 -8.39 9.45 -9.55
CA GLY A 8 -8.27 8.47 -8.46
C GLY A 8 -6.83 8.15 -8.06
N HIS A 9 -5.87 9.03 -8.37
CA HIS A 9 -4.47 8.86 -7.98
C HIS A 9 -4.21 9.01 -6.48
N THR A 10 -5.14 9.65 -5.76
CA THR A 10 -5.07 9.91 -4.34
C THR A 10 -6.40 9.67 -3.66
N ILE A 11 -6.35 9.42 -2.35
CA ILE A 11 -7.52 9.29 -1.48
C ILE A 11 -7.26 10.03 -0.17
N ASP A 12 -8.32 10.56 0.44
CA ASP A 12 -8.23 11.14 1.77
C ASP A 12 -8.09 10.03 2.81
N LEU A 13 -7.15 10.22 3.73
CA LEU A 13 -6.89 9.36 4.86
C LEU A 13 -7.26 10.11 6.14
N THR A 14 -7.96 9.45 7.06
CA THR A 14 -8.21 9.98 8.40
C THR A 14 -7.44 9.14 9.41
N ASN A 15 -6.59 9.77 10.21
CA ASN A 15 -5.86 9.06 11.25
C ASN A 15 -6.73 8.91 12.51
N SER A 16 -7.51 7.84 12.57
CA SER A 16 -8.30 7.44 13.74
C SER A 16 -7.52 6.60 14.76
N GLY A 17 -6.21 6.41 14.54
CA GLY A 17 -5.35 5.62 15.42
C GLY A 17 -4.86 6.41 16.64
N SER A 18 -3.85 5.87 17.32
CA SER A 18 -3.24 6.46 18.52
C SER A 18 -1.83 7.02 18.28
N ALA A 19 -1.30 6.90 17.07
CA ALA A 19 0.03 7.38 16.69
C ALA A 19 -0.01 8.11 15.35
N VAL A 20 0.98 8.97 15.12
CA VAL A 20 1.16 9.66 13.84
C VAL A 20 1.37 8.63 12.73
N ILE A 21 0.65 8.77 11.62
CA ILE A 21 0.94 8.02 10.39
C ILE A 21 2.03 8.81 9.67
N THR A 22 3.25 8.28 9.62
CA THR A 22 4.35 8.98 8.96
C THR A 22 4.27 8.84 7.44
N SER A 23 4.88 9.77 6.71
CA SER A 23 5.05 9.68 5.26
C SER A 23 5.66 8.32 4.84
N GLY A 24 5.17 7.76 3.74
CA GLY A 24 5.56 6.45 3.22
C GLY A 24 4.84 5.27 3.88
N THR A 25 4.04 5.50 4.92
CA THR A 25 3.31 4.42 5.61
C THR A 25 2.16 3.90 4.74
N PRO A 26 2.06 2.57 4.54
CA PRO A 26 0.89 1.97 3.90
C PRO A 26 -0.31 1.97 4.84
N VAL A 27 -1.45 2.44 4.34
CA VAL A 27 -2.73 2.52 5.04
C VAL A 27 -3.78 1.80 4.20
N ALA A 28 -4.43 0.81 4.81
CA ALA A 28 -5.54 0.10 4.17
C ALA A 28 -6.83 0.93 4.32
N VAL A 29 -7.45 1.28 3.19
CA VAL A 29 -8.76 1.93 3.12
C VAL A 29 -9.73 0.96 2.44
N GLY A 30 -10.38 0.13 3.25
CA GLY A 30 -11.12 -1.03 2.73
C GLY A 30 -10.19 -1.95 1.95
N ASP A 31 -10.47 -2.12 0.66
CA ASP A 31 -9.66 -2.96 -0.25
C ASP A 31 -8.54 -2.20 -0.98
N VAL A 32 -8.43 -0.88 -0.80
CA VAL A 32 -7.39 -0.05 -1.43
C VAL A 32 -6.22 0.12 -0.46
N LEU A 33 -5.00 -0.15 -0.93
CA LEU A 33 -3.80 0.20 -0.18
C LEU A 33 -3.29 1.57 -0.65
N ALA A 34 -3.33 2.55 0.25
CA ALA A 34 -2.83 3.90 0.01
C ALA A 34 -1.52 4.13 0.77
N ILE A 35 -0.63 4.96 0.23
CA ILE A 35 0.63 5.35 0.89
C ILE A 35 0.52 6.79 1.36
N ALA A 36 0.68 7.05 2.66
CA ALA A 36 0.66 8.41 3.19
C ALA A 36 1.75 9.27 2.52
N ILE A 37 1.36 10.40 1.92
CA ILE A 37 2.29 11.28 1.20
C ILE A 37 3.08 12.15 2.19
N ALA A 38 2.44 12.55 3.29
CA ALA A 38 3.01 13.34 4.37
C ALA A 38 2.62 12.73 5.72
N ASP A 39 3.20 13.26 6.80
CA ASP A 39 2.81 12.88 8.16
C ASP A 39 1.37 13.31 8.45
N ILE A 40 0.59 12.43 9.07
CA ILE A 40 -0.81 12.67 9.46
C ILE A 40 -0.91 12.51 10.97
N ALA A 41 -1.09 13.62 11.67
CA ALA A 41 -1.25 13.62 13.12
C ALA A 41 -2.52 12.85 13.54
N VAL A 42 -2.57 12.41 14.80
CA VAL A 42 -3.74 11.72 15.35
C VAL A 42 -4.95 12.64 15.32
N GLY A 43 -6.08 12.15 14.80
CA GLY A 43 -7.32 12.91 14.64
C GLY A 43 -7.38 13.78 13.39
N GLU A 44 -6.28 13.94 12.65
CA GLU A 44 -6.22 14.76 11.45
C GLU A 44 -6.47 13.95 10.17
N ALA A 45 -6.81 14.67 9.11
CA ALA A 45 -6.89 14.13 7.75
C ALA A 45 -5.61 14.45 6.97
N GLY A 46 -5.26 13.57 6.04
CA GLY A 46 -4.16 13.76 5.10
C GLY A 46 -4.41 13.02 3.80
N THR A 47 -3.42 13.03 2.91
CA THR A 47 -3.57 12.43 1.57
C THR A 47 -2.75 11.16 1.44
N GLY A 48 -3.38 10.11 0.91
CA GLY A 48 -2.76 8.86 0.51
C GLY A 48 -2.65 8.73 -1.00
N LEU A 49 -1.50 8.28 -1.49
CA LEU A 49 -1.27 7.89 -2.87
C LEU A 49 -1.81 6.48 -3.12
N THR A 50 -2.71 6.30 -4.07
CA THR A 50 -3.37 5.02 -4.38
C THR A 50 -2.87 4.38 -5.68
N SER A 51 -2.07 5.11 -6.45
CA SER A 51 -1.58 4.68 -7.76
C SER A 51 -0.08 4.95 -7.92
N GLY A 52 0.55 4.29 -8.91
CA GLY A 52 2.00 4.33 -9.09
C GLY A 52 2.73 3.13 -8.47
N VAL A 53 4.06 3.12 -8.61
CA VAL A 53 4.94 2.04 -8.12
C VAL A 53 5.68 2.54 -6.89
N VAL A 54 5.55 1.80 -5.79
CA VAL A 54 6.18 2.14 -4.50
C VAL A 54 7.02 1.00 -3.97
N GLN A 55 8.07 1.30 -3.22
CA GLN A 55 8.89 0.29 -2.56
C GLN A 55 8.33 0.01 -1.16
N LEU A 56 7.97 -1.25 -0.90
CA LEU A 56 7.39 -1.68 0.38
C LEU A 56 8.20 -2.83 0.99
N PRO A 57 8.26 -2.92 2.33
CA PRO A 57 8.84 -4.08 3.01
C PRO A 57 8.06 -5.34 2.63
N LYS A 58 8.76 -6.47 2.45
CA LYS A 58 8.14 -7.76 2.15
C LYS A 58 8.40 -8.81 3.22
N LEU A 59 7.59 -9.87 3.22
CA LEU A 59 7.87 -11.07 3.97
C LEU A 59 9.12 -11.75 3.39
N ALA A 60 10.15 -11.92 4.22
CA ALA A 60 11.47 -12.38 3.76
C ALA A 60 11.41 -13.78 3.14
N THR A 61 10.52 -14.65 3.62
CA THR A 61 10.36 -16.03 3.13
C THR A 61 9.75 -16.13 1.74
N ASP A 62 9.02 -15.11 1.30
CA ASP A 62 8.30 -15.17 0.03
C ASP A 62 9.22 -14.88 -1.14
N ASP A 63 9.24 -15.76 -2.13
CA ASP A 63 9.85 -15.50 -3.43
C ASP A 63 8.79 -14.90 -4.38
N ILE A 64 8.81 -13.57 -4.53
CA ILE A 64 7.78 -12.83 -5.24
C ILE A 64 8.24 -12.61 -6.68
N ALA A 65 7.69 -13.36 -7.62
CA ALA A 65 7.93 -13.12 -9.05
C ALA A 65 7.28 -11.81 -9.53
N GLN A 66 7.86 -11.20 -10.58
CA GLN A 66 7.28 -10.02 -11.24
C GLN A 66 5.85 -10.32 -11.73
N GLY A 67 4.97 -9.33 -11.61
CA GLY A 67 3.56 -9.41 -12.02
C GLY A 67 2.65 -10.18 -11.08
N LYS A 68 3.17 -10.79 -10.01
CA LYS A 68 2.35 -11.51 -9.03
C LYS A 68 1.45 -10.56 -8.25
N THR A 69 0.22 -11.01 -7.97
CA THR A 69 -0.63 -10.34 -6.99
C THR A 69 0.03 -10.44 -5.63
N VAL A 70 0.02 -9.32 -4.93
CA VAL A 70 0.59 -9.22 -3.59
C VAL A 70 -0.43 -8.60 -2.64
N TYR A 71 -0.28 -8.93 -1.36
CA TYR A 71 -1.17 -8.53 -0.28
C TYR A 71 -0.36 -7.89 0.84
N PHE A 72 -0.96 -6.96 1.57
CA PHE A 72 -0.36 -6.29 2.72
C PHE A 72 -0.98 -6.81 4.00
N LYS A 73 -0.13 -7.27 4.92
CA LYS A 73 -0.55 -7.75 6.24
C LYS A 73 0.62 -7.65 7.22
N SER A 74 0.31 -7.21 8.44
CA SER A 74 1.29 -7.03 9.52
C SER A 74 2.52 -6.20 9.10
N GLY A 75 2.29 -5.10 8.37
CA GLY A 75 3.35 -4.18 7.95
C GLY A 75 4.22 -4.68 6.80
N LYS A 76 3.87 -5.80 6.13
CA LYS A 76 4.67 -6.39 5.06
C LYS A 76 3.82 -6.82 3.88
N VAL A 77 4.41 -6.71 2.70
CA VAL A 77 3.91 -7.28 1.45
C VAL A 77 4.23 -8.78 1.39
N GLN A 78 3.24 -9.60 1.05
CA GLN A 78 3.34 -11.06 1.03
C GLN A 78 2.41 -11.68 -0.02
N LEU A 79 2.55 -12.98 -0.26
CA LEU A 79 1.73 -13.76 -1.19
C LEU A 79 0.46 -14.35 -0.55
N ASP A 80 0.45 -14.53 0.78
CA ASP A 80 -0.74 -15.02 1.51
C ASP A 80 -1.84 -13.95 1.54
N ALA A 81 -3.02 -14.32 1.02
CA ALA A 81 -4.20 -13.46 0.99
C ALA A 81 -5.03 -13.54 2.29
N THR A 82 -4.78 -14.55 3.14
CA THR A 82 -5.64 -14.84 4.29
C THR A 82 -5.60 -13.71 5.32
N GLY A 83 -6.72 -12.99 5.46
CA GLY A 83 -6.79 -11.85 6.39
C GLY A 83 -5.84 -10.71 6.01
N ALA A 84 -5.51 -10.57 4.72
CA ALA A 84 -4.63 -9.54 4.20
C ALA A 84 -5.39 -8.58 3.27
N THR A 85 -4.92 -7.34 3.18
CA THR A 85 -5.47 -6.33 2.26
C THR A 85 -4.81 -6.49 0.89
N PRO A 86 -5.55 -6.45 -0.23
CA PRO A 86 -4.93 -6.39 -1.56
C PRO A 86 -3.99 -5.19 -1.69
N ALA A 87 -2.75 -5.41 -2.13
CA ALA A 87 -1.74 -4.35 -2.25
C ALA A 87 -1.44 -3.99 -3.71
N GLY A 88 -1.70 -4.90 -4.65
CA GLY A 88 -1.53 -4.67 -6.09
C GLY A 88 -0.72 -5.75 -6.78
N LYS A 89 0.28 -5.36 -7.56
CA LYS A 89 1.12 -6.26 -8.36
C LYS A 89 2.61 -5.98 -8.13
N ALA A 90 3.41 -7.03 -7.98
CA ALA A 90 4.85 -6.91 -7.94
C ALA A 90 5.38 -6.32 -9.26
N TRP A 91 6.02 -5.16 -9.21
CA TRP A 91 6.57 -4.48 -10.39
C TRP A 91 7.91 -5.07 -10.84
N GLN A 92 8.61 -5.72 -9.92
CA GLN A 92 9.86 -6.44 -10.14
C GLN A 92 9.86 -7.74 -9.33
N ALA A 93 10.62 -8.74 -9.76
CA ALA A 93 10.88 -9.92 -8.94
C ALA A 93 11.68 -9.55 -7.67
N ALA A 94 11.32 -10.15 -6.54
CA ALA A 94 12.00 -10.01 -5.26
C ALA A 94 12.16 -11.40 -4.63
N ALA A 95 13.40 -11.91 -4.68
CA ALA A 95 13.74 -13.24 -4.19
C ALA A 95 13.51 -13.40 -2.68
N ALA A 96 13.54 -14.65 -2.21
CA ALA A 96 13.66 -14.92 -0.79
C ALA A 96 14.85 -14.15 -0.18
N ASN A 97 14.69 -13.68 1.07
CA ASN A 97 15.62 -12.84 1.83
C ASN A 97 15.78 -11.38 1.35
N ALA A 98 15.22 -11.00 0.19
CA ALA A 98 15.07 -9.56 -0.10
C ALA A 98 14.12 -8.93 0.94
N THR A 99 14.46 -7.73 1.39
CA THR A 99 13.73 -7.02 2.45
C THR A 99 12.57 -6.19 1.92
N THR A 100 12.60 -5.86 0.62
CA THR A 100 11.61 -5.00 -0.04
C THR A 100 11.18 -5.53 -1.40
N VAL A 101 10.05 -5.05 -1.89
CA VAL A 101 9.54 -5.28 -3.25
C VAL A 101 8.92 -3.99 -3.80
N LEU A 102 9.07 -3.77 -5.11
CA LEU A 102 8.35 -2.71 -5.81
C LEU A 102 6.92 -3.18 -6.12
N VAL A 103 5.92 -2.39 -5.77
CA VAL A 103 4.50 -2.72 -5.94
C VAL A 103 3.81 -1.63 -6.75
N LYS A 104 3.18 -1.99 -7.87
CA LYS A 104 2.17 -1.16 -8.51
C LYS A 104 0.90 -1.27 -7.66
N LEU A 105 0.51 -0.14 -7.04
CA LEU A 105 -0.67 -0.06 -6.18
C LEU A 105 -1.96 -0.41 -6.93
N ASN A 106 -2.97 -0.84 -6.17
CA ASN A 106 -4.23 -1.38 -6.67
C ASN A 106 -5.36 -0.37 -6.83
N GLY A 107 -5.10 0.92 -6.62
CA GLY A 107 -5.98 1.99 -7.08
C GLY A 107 -6.02 2.10 -8.59
#